data_AF-A0A434RBU1-F1
#
_entry.id   AF-A0A434RBU1-F1
#
_cell.length_a   1.000
_cell.length_b   1.000
_cell.length_c   1.000
_cell.angle_alpha   90.00
_cell.angle_beta   90.00
_cell.angle_gamma   90.00
#
_symmetry.space_group_name_H-M   'P 1'
#
loop_
_entity.id
_entity.type
_entity.pdbx_description
1 polymer ?
#
loop_
_entity_poly.entity_id
_entity_poly.type
_entity_poly.pdbx_seq_one_letter_code
_entity_poly.pdbx_strand_id
1 'polypeptide(L)'
;VLMFDGHAAVGVWLAKRTFANAVETDQMEIRKALASREFIAFETTGVTHRPAFTFEAAQNALGIRLAEEQAHAFVAAIDVRRSRSGGITPLASHEPIRRNAAEEESSAVVAALPLPAAPAGGEMPVEVVEIKPTTAAGRIDRWQKKLLDLTLRNRLLNFPDSKKTIPFLCTDVAYLEDRLANGAAVRLISLPEQNPLGERDAELYRDVHGRDLQRGFAAEALLRDELASTLDVRQLEARLIDLYRQVRNDFAEGGANTLFLAVGFLRWKKKPEHELSYRAPLLLVPVRLERRSASSRFTIRFHEDEPRFNATLLQFLEREFELRLPQFADDLPLDDSGIDVPRILS
;
A
#
# COMPACT_ATOMS: atom_id res chain seq x y z
N VAL A 1 11.29 16.70 15.60
CA VAL A 1 12.33 17.29 16.46
C VAL A 1 13.44 17.80 15.56
N LEU A 2 13.87 19.04 15.72
CA LEU A 2 14.97 19.62 14.95
C LEU A 2 16.21 19.64 15.85
N MET A 3 17.31 19.08 15.37
CA MET A 3 18.59 19.00 16.08
C MET A 3 19.61 19.91 15.43
N PHE A 4 20.30 20.66 16.29
CA PHE A 4 21.41 21.53 15.96
C PHE A 4 22.58 21.18 16.87
N ASP A 5 23.78 21.67 16.56
CA ASP A 5 24.93 21.50 17.45
C ASP A 5 24.67 22.12 18.83
N GLY A 6 24.64 21.26 19.85
CA GLY A 6 24.38 21.64 21.24
C GLY A 6 22.95 22.13 21.52
N HIS A 7 22.00 21.95 20.60
CA HIS A 7 20.70 22.61 20.71
C HIS A 7 19.57 21.82 20.02
N ALA A 8 18.33 21.94 20.52
CA ALA A 8 17.18 21.26 19.94
C ALA A 8 15.91 22.13 19.96
N ALA A 9 15.13 22.00 18.90
CA ALA A 9 13.85 22.67 18.73
C ALA A 9 12.75 21.68 18.36
N VAL A 10 11.49 22.11 18.50
CA VAL A 10 10.33 21.29 18.20
C VAL A 10 9.57 21.90 17.03
N GLY A 11 9.09 21.03 16.16
CA GLY A 11 8.18 21.40 15.09
C GLY A 11 7.03 20.42 14.97
N VAL A 12 5.92 20.93 14.44
CA VAL A 12 4.65 20.24 14.29
C VAL A 12 4.10 20.48 12.89
N TRP A 13 3.60 19.42 12.27
CA TRP A 13 2.83 19.50 11.03
C TRP A 13 1.38 19.87 11.35
N LEU A 14 0.85 20.88 10.68
CA LEU A 14 -0.54 21.32 10.82
C LEU A 14 -1.52 20.41 10.05
N ALA A 15 -1.00 19.64 9.10
CA ALA A 15 -1.72 18.62 8.35
C ALA A 15 -1.15 17.21 8.64
N LYS A 16 -1.86 16.15 8.26
CA LYS A 16 -1.39 14.76 8.36
C LYS A 16 -0.27 14.48 7.35
N ARG A 17 0.93 14.97 7.62
CA ARG A 17 2.12 14.87 6.76
C ARG A 17 3.36 14.46 7.57
N THR A 18 4.40 13.99 6.88
CA THR A 18 5.72 13.66 7.42
C THR A 18 6.80 14.08 6.42
N PHE A 19 8.06 14.16 6.86
CA PHE A 19 9.22 14.29 5.96
C PHE A 19 9.40 13.04 5.08
N ALA A 20 10.26 13.14 4.06
CA ALA A 20 10.57 12.07 3.11
C ALA A 20 11.45 10.96 3.69
N ASN A 21 12.16 11.24 4.79
CA ASN A 21 12.95 10.29 5.58
C ASN A 21 12.61 10.41 7.07
N ALA A 22 12.86 9.36 7.87
CA ALA A 22 12.63 9.41 9.32
C ALA A 22 13.62 10.36 10.03
N VAL A 23 14.84 10.43 9.48
CA VAL A 23 15.88 11.40 9.84
C VAL A 23 16.21 12.16 8.57
N GLU A 24 15.86 13.44 8.52
CA GLU A 24 16.12 14.31 7.39
C GLU A 24 17.33 15.20 7.71
N THR A 25 18.39 15.08 6.92
CA THR A 25 19.64 15.82 7.13
C THR A 25 19.69 17.11 6.32
N ASP A 26 18.82 17.27 5.32
CA ASP A 26 18.77 18.48 4.49
C ASP A 26 17.92 19.57 5.16
N GLN A 27 18.56 20.66 5.58
CA GLN A 27 17.90 21.83 6.16
C GLN A 27 16.91 22.48 5.18
N MET A 28 17.13 22.36 3.87
CA MET A 28 16.28 22.97 2.85
C MET A 28 14.87 22.41 2.84
N GLU A 29 14.69 21.12 3.15
CA GLU A 29 13.36 20.50 3.25
C GLU A 29 12.54 21.09 4.41
N ILE A 30 13.19 21.45 5.52
CA ILE A 30 12.55 22.11 6.66
C ILE A 30 12.20 23.56 6.32
N ARG A 31 13.09 24.29 5.64
CA ARG A 31 12.82 25.67 5.18
C ARG A 31 11.66 25.72 4.20
N LYS A 32 11.57 24.76 3.25
CA LYS A 32 10.42 24.62 2.33
C LYS A 32 9.12 24.34 3.08
N ALA A 33 9.16 23.46 4.08
CA ALA A 33 8.00 23.14 4.90
C ALA A 33 7.51 24.33 5.75
N LEU A 34 8.44 25.15 6.28
CA LEU A 34 8.09 26.39 6.99
C LEU A 34 7.49 27.43 6.03
N ALA A 35 8.07 27.58 4.84
CA ALA A 35 7.59 28.52 3.83
C ALA A 35 6.19 28.16 3.30
N SER A 36 5.85 26.87 3.25
CA SER A 36 4.51 26.42 2.85
C SER A 36 3.42 26.66 3.91
N ARG A 37 3.80 27.08 5.13
CA ARG A 37 2.90 27.28 6.29
C ARG A 37 2.14 26.02 6.73
N GLU A 38 2.56 24.84 6.29
CA GLU A 38 2.01 23.55 6.72
C GLU A 38 2.78 22.95 7.91
N PHE A 39 3.95 23.53 8.21
CA PHE A 39 4.82 23.14 9.29
C PHE A 39 5.15 24.37 10.13
N ILE A 40 5.07 24.22 11.44
CA ILE A 40 5.49 25.25 12.39
C ILE A 40 6.61 24.66 13.25
N ALA A 41 7.68 25.42 13.45
CA ALA A 41 8.71 25.08 14.42
C ALA A 41 9.00 26.28 15.32
N PHE A 42 9.35 26.00 16.57
CA PHE A 42 9.63 27.01 17.57
C PHE A 42 10.75 26.57 18.50
N GLU A 43 11.41 27.56 19.08
CA GLU A 43 12.52 27.35 20.00
C GLU A 43 12.03 26.88 21.38
N THR A 44 12.56 25.75 21.87
CA THR A 44 12.05 25.12 23.10
C THR A 44 12.67 25.66 24.39
N THR A 45 13.92 26.11 24.31
CA THR A 45 14.64 26.67 25.48
C THR A 45 14.10 28.03 25.90
N GLY A 46 13.72 28.87 24.94
CA GLY A 46 13.12 30.18 25.21
C GLY A 46 11.75 30.08 25.88
N VAL A 47 10.96 29.05 25.56
CA VAL A 47 9.63 28.81 26.14
C VAL A 47 9.73 28.33 27.60
N THR A 48 10.84 27.69 27.98
CA THR A 48 11.09 27.21 29.35
C THR A 48 11.94 28.17 30.19
N HIS A 49 12.45 29.25 29.60
CA HIS A 49 13.19 30.30 30.29
C HIS A 49 12.28 31.18 31.17
N ARG A 50 12.85 31.92 32.12
CA ARG A 50 12.12 32.95 32.89
C ARG A 50 12.82 34.31 32.79
N PRO A 51 12.18 35.34 32.20
CA PRO A 51 10.83 35.32 31.62
C PRO A 51 10.75 34.48 30.33
N ALA A 52 9.62 33.82 30.13
CA ALA A 52 9.41 32.95 28.98
C ALA A 52 9.24 33.77 27.70
N PHE A 53 9.73 33.24 26.59
CA PHE A 53 9.50 33.84 25.28
C PHE A 53 8.02 33.75 24.89
N THR A 54 7.54 34.75 24.16
CA THR A 54 6.28 34.60 23.42
C THR A 54 6.49 33.58 22.29
N PHE A 55 5.40 32.98 21.82
CA PHE A 55 5.46 32.01 20.73
C PHE A 55 6.10 32.60 19.46
N GLU A 56 5.73 33.82 19.10
CA GLU A 56 6.30 34.54 17.96
C GLU A 56 7.81 34.80 18.15
N ALA A 57 8.24 35.20 19.36
CA ALA A 57 9.65 35.38 19.67
C ALA A 57 10.43 34.05 19.59
N ALA A 58 9.83 32.93 20.01
CA ALA A 58 10.42 31.60 19.90
C ALA A 58 10.52 31.12 18.44
N GLN A 59 9.56 31.48 17.57
CA GLN A 59 9.64 31.20 16.14
C GLN A 59 10.72 32.06 15.47
N ASN A 60 10.81 33.36 15.78
CA ASN A 60 11.82 34.26 15.23
C ASN A 60 13.24 33.85 15.64
N ALA A 61 13.44 33.46 16.91
CA ALA A 61 14.72 32.95 17.40
C ALA A 61 15.16 31.67 16.67
N LEU A 62 14.22 30.78 16.36
CA LEU A 62 14.50 29.59 15.56
C LEU A 62 14.78 29.93 14.09
N GLY A 63 14.09 30.93 13.53
CA GLY A 63 14.31 31.42 12.18
C GLY A 63 15.76 31.83 11.91
N ILE A 64 16.41 32.47 12.90
CA ILE A 64 17.84 32.82 12.83
C ILE A 64 18.73 31.58 12.73
N ARG A 65 18.41 30.51 13.47
CA ARG A 65 19.16 29.24 13.42
C ARG A 65 18.91 28.43 12.14
N LEU A 66 17.79 28.69 11.47
CA LEU A 66 17.43 28.09 10.19
C LEU A 66 17.85 28.93 8.98
N ALA A 67 18.59 30.03 9.22
CA ALA A 67 19.18 30.84 8.17
C ALA A 67 20.32 30.11 7.47
N GLU A 68 20.55 30.43 6.20
CA GLU A 68 21.49 29.72 5.33
C GLU A 68 22.94 29.85 5.83
N GLU A 69 23.24 30.97 6.48
CA GLU A 69 24.52 31.27 7.10
C GLU A 69 24.83 30.32 8.27
N GLN A 70 23.80 29.73 8.90
CA GLN A 70 23.92 28.80 10.02
C GLN A 70 23.66 27.34 9.63
N ALA A 71 23.58 27.03 8.34
CA ALA A 71 23.29 25.68 7.85
C ALA A 71 24.26 24.61 8.39
N HIS A 72 25.52 24.98 8.62
CA HIS A 72 26.55 24.10 9.17
C HIS A 72 26.25 23.61 10.60
N ALA A 73 25.44 24.35 11.37
CA ALA A 73 25.07 23.98 12.73
C ALA A 73 23.83 23.06 12.78
N PHE A 74 23.17 22.82 11.64
CA PHE A 74 22.03 21.91 11.56
C PHE A 74 22.50 20.47 11.44
N VAL A 75 22.02 19.61 12.34
CA VAL A 75 22.43 18.20 12.39
C VAL A 75 21.41 17.32 11.68
N ALA A 76 20.14 17.37 12.13
CA ALA A 76 19.08 16.56 11.55
C ALA A 76 17.68 16.97 12.04
N ALA A 77 16.66 16.66 11.26
CA ALA A 77 15.26 16.68 11.67
C ALA A 77 14.75 15.25 11.82
N ILE A 78 14.35 14.88 13.04
CA ILE A 78 13.75 13.59 13.36
C ILE A 78 12.22 13.73 13.29
N ASP A 79 11.61 13.04 12.33
CA ASP A 79 10.16 12.97 12.21
C ASP A 79 9.62 11.87 13.13
N VAL A 80 9.07 12.28 14.28
CA VAL A 80 8.61 11.33 15.30
C VAL A 80 7.51 10.41 14.79
N ARG A 81 6.58 10.91 13.96
CA ARG A 81 5.50 10.09 13.42
C ARG A 81 6.07 9.04 12.47
N ARG A 82 7.00 9.44 11.58
CA ARG A 82 7.65 8.54 10.65
C ARG A 82 8.63 7.56 11.32
N SER A 83 9.32 7.98 12.37
CA SER A 83 10.13 7.08 13.20
C SER A 83 9.26 6.02 13.86
N ARG A 84 8.10 6.41 14.42
CA ARG A 84 7.17 5.48 15.07
C ARG A 84 6.51 4.51 14.08
N SER A 85 6.16 4.96 12.88
CA SER A 85 5.67 4.07 11.81
C SER A 85 6.73 3.05 11.37
N GLY A 86 8.01 3.42 11.47
CA GLY A 86 9.16 2.53 11.27
C GLY A 86 9.54 1.70 12.51
N GLY A 87 8.67 1.63 13.52
CA GLY A 87 8.87 0.83 14.74
C GLY A 87 9.84 1.43 15.77
N ILE A 88 10.28 2.67 15.60
CA ILE A 88 11.09 3.36 16.63
C ILE A 88 10.15 3.87 17.72
N THR A 89 10.02 3.10 18.79
CA THR A 89 9.32 3.50 20.00
C THR A 89 10.27 4.25 20.94
N PRO A 90 9.74 5.09 21.85
CA PRO A 90 10.53 5.63 22.94
C PRO A 90 11.21 4.50 23.72
N LEU A 91 12.45 4.71 24.16
CA LEU A 91 13.08 3.82 25.13
C LEU A 91 12.20 3.75 26.38
N ALA A 92 12.07 2.56 26.97
CA ALA A 92 11.34 2.40 28.21
C ALA A 92 11.98 3.31 29.27
N SER A 93 11.22 4.29 29.79
CA SER A 93 11.72 5.07 30.93
C SER A 93 11.67 4.15 32.15
N HIS A 94 12.83 3.65 32.58
CA HIS A 94 12.95 2.90 33.82
C HIS A 94 12.75 3.78 35.06
N GLU A 95 12.60 5.10 34.88
CA GLU A 95 12.05 5.97 35.91
C GLU A 95 10.53 6.11 35.73
N PRO A 96 9.73 5.80 36.77
CA PRO A 96 8.33 6.15 36.77
C PRO A 96 8.24 7.67 36.58
N ILE A 97 7.47 8.09 35.57
CA ILE A 97 7.01 9.48 35.46
C ILE A 97 6.36 9.81 36.80
N ARG A 98 7.04 10.60 37.64
CA ARG A 98 6.40 11.25 38.77
C ARG A 98 5.47 12.30 38.18
N ARG A 99 4.30 11.84 37.73
CA ARG A 99 3.13 12.71 37.61
C ARG A 99 2.94 13.25 39.02
N ASN A 100 3.05 14.56 39.19
CA ASN A 100 2.45 15.18 40.35
C ASN A 100 0.96 14.87 40.27
N ALA A 101 0.57 13.83 40.99
CA ALA A 101 -0.79 13.37 41.13
C ALA A 101 -1.52 14.37 42.01
N ALA A 102 -2.16 15.34 41.37
CA ALA A 102 -3.23 16.13 41.95
C ALA A 102 -4.17 16.54 40.82
N GLU A 103 -4.78 15.56 40.17
CA GLU A 103 -6.06 15.72 39.47
C GLU A 103 -6.78 14.38 39.60
N GLU A 104 -7.76 14.40 40.50
CA GLU A 104 -8.49 13.26 41.04
C GLU A 104 -9.37 12.57 40.00
N GLU A 105 -9.61 11.30 40.31
CA GLU A 105 -10.42 10.32 39.62
C GLU A 105 -11.88 10.75 39.47
N SER A 106 -12.44 10.49 38.30
CA SER A 106 -13.84 10.08 38.18
C SER A 106 -13.97 9.08 37.04
N SER A 107 -13.55 7.84 37.33
CA SER A 107 -13.83 6.66 36.50
C SER A 107 -15.29 6.25 36.70
N ALA A 108 -16.16 6.66 35.78
CA ALA A 108 -17.47 6.04 35.63
C ALA A 108 -17.30 4.77 34.80
N VAL A 109 -17.54 3.62 35.45
CA VAL A 109 -17.54 2.28 34.87
C VAL A 109 -18.67 2.17 33.84
N VAL A 110 -18.34 2.11 32.55
CA VAL A 110 -19.33 1.81 31.50
C VAL A 110 -19.37 0.29 31.31
N ALA A 111 -20.49 -0.31 31.72
CA ALA A 111 -20.75 -1.73 31.60
C ALA A 111 -20.81 -2.18 30.13
N ALA A 112 -20.08 -3.25 29.80
CA ALA A 112 -20.13 -3.90 28.49
C ALA A 112 -21.45 -4.66 28.31
N LEU A 113 -22.17 -4.39 27.22
CA LEU A 113 -23.37 -5.13 26.81
C LEU A 113 -22.98 -6.36 25.97
N PRO A 114 -23.68 -7.51 26.12
CA PRO A 114 -23.39 -8.73 25.36
C PRO A 114 -23.96 -8.68 23.93
N LEU A 115 -23.28 -9.34 23.00
CA LEU A 115 -23.68 -9.49 21.59
C LEU A 115 -24.79 -10.55 21.40
N PRO A 116 -25.72 -10.35 20.45
CA PRO A 116 -26.80 -11.31 20.16
C PRO A 116 -26.31 -12.56 19.39
N ALA A 117 -27.12 -13.62 19.44
CA ALA A 117 -26.83 -14.92 18.84
C ALA A 117 -26.94 -14.92 17.30
N ALA A 118 -26.12 -15.77 16.65
CA ALA A 118 -26.06 -15.93 15.20
C ALA A 118 -27.34 -16.58 14.61
N PRO A 119 -27.80 -16.19 13.42
CA PRO A 119 -28.93 -16.84 12.76
C PRO A 119 -28.55 -18.22 12.18
N ALA A 120 -29.52 -19.15 12.19
CA ALA A 120 -29.44 -20.48 11.61
C ALA A 120 -29.70 -20.46 10.08
N GLY A 121 -29.13 -21.46 9.38
CA GLY A 121 -28.99 -21.50 7.93
C GLY A 121 -30.25 -21.76 7.10
N GLY A 122 -30.11 -21.50 5.79
CA GLY A 122 -31.08 -21.80 4.74
C GLY A 122 -30.40 -22.07 3.39
N GLU A 123 -30.63 -23.29 2.91
CA GLU A 123 -30.68 -23.81 1.53
C GLU A 123 -29.52 -23.55 0.53
N MET A 124 -28.93 -24.68 0.12
CA MET A 124 -28.02 -24.85 -1.02
C MET A 124 -28.72 -24.50 -2.34
N PRO A 125 -28.10 -23.74 -3.26
CA PRO A 125 -28.64 -23.56 -4.61
C PRO A 125 -28.52 -24.84 -5.43
N VAL A 126 -29.62 -25.12 -6.13
CA VAL A 126 -29.92 -26.21 -7.05
C VAL A 126 -28.95 -26.25 -8.24
N GLU A 127 -28.55 -27.45 -8.67
CA GLU A 127 -27.83 -27.69 -9.92
C GLU A 127 -28.61 -27.14 -11.12
N VAL A 128 -28.06 -26.11 -11.77
CA VAL A 128 -28.59 -25.61 -13.04
C VAL A 128 -27.97 -26.43 -14.18
N VAL A 129 -28.81 -27.32 -14.72
CA VAL A 129 -28.56 -28.04 -15.98
C VAL A 129 -28.40 -27.03 -17.13
N GLU A 130 -27.36 -27.22 -17.95
CA GLU A 130 -27.08 -26.41 -19.13
C GLU A 130 -28.25 -26.33 -20.12
N ILE A 131 -28.76 -25.14 -20.34
CA ILE A 131 -29.54 -24.82 -21.54
C ILE A 131 -28.55 -24.33 -22.60
N LYS A 132 -28.35 -25.11 -23.66
CA LYS A 132 -27.57 -24.73 -24.85
C LYS A 132 -28.25 -23.54 -25.57
N PRO A 133 -27.62 -22.35 -25.67
CA PRO A 133 -28.18 -21.25 -26.47
C PRO A 133 -27.72 -21.34 -27.93
N THR A 134 -28.67 -21.24 -28.85
CA THR A 134 -28.51 -21.22 -30.31
C THR A 134 -28.45 -19.79 -30.86
N THR A 135 -27.66 -18.90 -30.25
CA THR A 135 -27.52 -17.49 -30.67
C THR A 135 -26.13 -17.18 -31.24
N ALA A 136 -26.05 -16.19 -32.14
CA ALA A 136 -24.80 -15.78 -32.79
C ALA A 136 -23.74 -15.29 -31.77
N ALA A 137 -24.16 -14.60 -30.71
CA ALA A 137 -23.31 -14.20 -29.59
C ALA A 137 -22.68 -15.41 -28.86
N GLY A 138 -23.47 -16.47 -28.60
CA GLY A 138 -22.96 -17.71 -27.99
C GLY A 138 -22.02 -18.53 -28.88
N ARG A 139 -21.96 -18.26 -30.20
CA ARG A 139 -20.94 -18.83 -31.10
C ARG A 139 -19.63 -18.06 -31.03
N ILE A 140 -19.70 -16.73 -30.94
CA ILE A 140 -18.53 -15.85 -30.76
C ILE A 140 -17.87 -16.11 -29.41
N ASP A 141 -18.65 -16.20 -28.34
CA ASP A 141 -18.14 -16.52 -27.00
C ASP A 141 -17.47 -17.91 -26.96
N ARG A 142 -18.08 -18.93 -27.59
CA ARG A 142 -17.43 -20.25 -27.76
C ARG A 142 -16.14 -20.19 -28.57
N TRP A 143 -16.06 -19.35 -29.59
CA TRP A 143 -14.84 -19.18 -30.38
C TRP A 143 -13.75 -18.47 -29.59
N GLN A 144 -14.10 -17.44 -28.82
CA GLN A 144 -13.18 -16.75 -27.91
C GLN A 144 -12.64 -17.69 -26.84
N LYS A 145 -13.51 -18.48 -26.20
CA LYS A 145 -13.12 -19.51 -25.22
C LYS A 145 -12.19 -20.58 -25.80
N LYS A 146 -12.39 -20.96 -27.08
CA LYS A 146 -11.50 -21.89 -27.80
C LYS A 146 -10.14 -21.29 -28.18
N LEU A 147 -10.01 -19.97 -28.23
CA LEU A 147 -8.75 -19.28 -28.55
C LEU A 147 -7.84 -19.14 -27.32
N LEU A 148 -8.37 -19.34 -26.11
CA LEU A 148 -7.60 -19.24 -24.88
C LEU A 148 -6.56 -20.36 -24.79
N ASP A 149 -5.29 -19.97 -24.60
CA ASP A 149 -4.23 -20.92 -24.29
C ASP A 149 -4.40 -21.43 -22.85
N LEU A 150 -4.93 -22.66 -22.72
CA LEU A 150 -5.13 -23.34 -21.44
C LEU A 150 -3.90 -24.15 -21.00
N THR A 151 -2.73 -23.95 -21.63
CA THR A 151 -1.49 -24.58 -21.20
C THR A 151 -0.81 -23.81 -20.07
N LEU A 152 0.11 -24.48 -19.36
CA LEU A 152 0.93 -23.87 -18.31
C LEU A 152 1.91 -22.79 -18.81
N ARG A 153 2.00 -22.57 -20.13
CA ARG A 153 2.77 -21.46 -20.71
C ARG A 153 2.03 -20.13 -20.54
N ASN A 154 0.71 -20.17 -20.37
CA ASN A 154 -0.09 -18.99 -20.13
C ASN A 154 0.13 -18.47 -18.70
N ARG A 155 0.59 -17.22 -18.60
CA ARG A 155 0.88 -16.55 -17.32
C ARG A 155 -0.37 -16.31 -16.47
N LEU A 156 -1.55 -16.35 -17.07
CA LEU A 156 -2.83 -16.28 -16.37
C LEU A 156 -3.21 -17.61 -15.71
N LEU A 157 -2.56 -18.74 -16.03
CA LEU A 157 -2.77 -20.01 -15.32
C LEU A 157 -1.58 -20.39 -14.43
N ASN A 158 -0.39 -19.97 -14.85
CA ASN A 158 0.85 -20.17 -14.12
C ASN A 158 1.61 -18.86 -14.09
N PHE A 159 1.52 -18.13 -12.99
CA PHE A 159 2.14 -16.83 -12.77
C PHE A 159 3.47 -17.01 -12.02
N PRO A 160 4.61 -17.18 -12.74
CA PRO A 160 5.91 -17.28 -12.12
C PRO A 160 6.41 -15.91 -11.69
N ASP A 161 7.23 -15.91 -10.64
CA ASP A 161 7.99 -14.73 -10.25
C ASP A 161 9.06 -14.48 -11.33
N SER A 162 8.91 -13.38 -12.06
CA SER A 162 9.79 -13.04 -13.18
C SER A 162 10.23 -11.58 -13.13
N LYS A 163 11.20 -11.20 -13.97
CA LYS A 163 11.59 -9.79 -14.13
C LYS A 163 10.45 -8.92 -14.70
N LYS A 164 9.43 -9.52 -15.31
CA LYS A 164 8.24 -8.84 -15.83
C LYS A 164 7.09 -8.75 -14.82
N THR A 165 7.34 -9.03 -13.55
CA THR A 165 6.35 -8.93 -12.47
C THR A 165 6.96 -8.17 -11.31
N ILE A 166 6.15 -7.35 -10.65
CA ILE A 166 6.55 -6.59 -9.47
C ILE A 166 5.63 -7.04 -8.33
N PRO A 167 6.17 -7.73 -7.30
CA PRO A 167 5.40 -8.07 -6.12
C PRO A 167 5.18 -6.84 -5.25
N PHE A 168 3.97 -6.67 -4.75
CA PHE A 168 3.59 -5.62 -3.82
C PHE A 168 3.08 -6.22 -2.51
N LEU A 169 3.45 -5.60 -1.40
CA LEU A 169 2.85 -5.86 -0.10
C LEU A 169 1.69 -4.88 0.08
N CYS A 170 0.47 -5.34 -0.17
CA CYS A 170 -0.74 -4.58 0.06
C CYS A 170 -1.49 -5.18 1.26
N THR A 171 -1.82 -4.35 2.26
CA THR A 171 -2.58 -4.81 3.44
C THR A 171 -4.08 -4.69 3.26
N ASP A 172 -4.53 -3.79 2.39
CA ASP A 172 -5.95 -3.55 2.12
C ASP A 172 -6.14 -3.34 0.61
N VAL A 173 -6.57 -4.39 -0.08
CA VAL A 173 -6.71 -4.36 -1.54
C VAL A 173 -8.00 -3.65 -1.97
N ALA A 174 -9.06 -3.73 -1.16
CA ALA A 174 -10.31 -3.03 -1.42
C ALA A 174 -10.06 -1.52 -1.40
N TYR A 175 -9.38 -1.02 -0.36
CA TYR A 175 -8.99 0.39 -0.30
C TYR A 175 -8.13 0.80 -1.49
N LEU A 176 -7.18 -0.02 -1.94
CA LEU A 176 -6.37 0.30 -3.12
C LEU A 176 -7.22 0.41 -4.40
N GLU A 177 -8.17 -0.50 -4.58
CA GLU A 177 -9.10 -0.53 -5.72
C GLU A 177 -9.95 0.74 -5.73
N ASP A 178 -10.63 1.06 -4.62
CA ASP A 178 -11.45 2.26 -4.46
C ASP A 178 -10.65 3.53 -4.80
N ARG A 179 -9.41 3.62 -4.32
CA ARG A 179 -8.56 4.80 -4.59
C ARG A 179 -8.22 4.90 -6.06
N LEU A 180 -7.91 3.79 -6.73
CA LEU A 180 -7.63 3.77 -8.16
C LEU A 180 -8.89 4.10 -8.98
N ALA A 181 -10.04 3.51 -8.65
CA ALA A 181 -11.33 3.77 -9.29
C ALA A 181 -11.71 5.26 -9.20
N ASN A 182 -11.42 5.90 -8.06
CA ASN A 182 -11.58 7.34 -7.86
C ASN A 182 -10.53 8.22 -8.59
N GLY A 183 -9.67 7.62 -9.43
CA GLY A 183 -8.68 8.32 -10.26
C GLY A 183 -7.41 8.74 -9.51
N ALA A 184 -7.17 8.22 -8.30
CA ALA A 184 -5.97 8.54 -7.54
C ALA A 184 -4.70 8.05 -8.23
N ALA A 185 -3.62 8.79 -7.99
CA ALA A 185 -2.28 8.53 -8.48
C ALA A 185 -1.47 7.83 -7.38
N VAL A 186 -1.30 6.51 -7.47
CA VAL A 186 -0.60 5.72 -6.44
C VAL A 186 0.87 5.56 -6.81
N ARG A 187 1.77 6.07 -5.98
CA ARG A 187 3.21 6.05 -6.18
C ARG A 187 3.80 4.69 -5.84
N LEU A 188 4.76 4.21 -6.62
CA LEU A 188 5.42 2.94 -6.36
C LEU A 188 6.72 3.17 -5.57
N ILE A 189 6.89 2.44 -4.46
CA ILE A 189 8.02 2.58 -3.54
C ILE A 189 8.65 1.21 -3.23
N SER A 190 9.91 1.19 -2.81
CA SER A 190 10.68 -0.03 -2.47
C SER A 190 10.76 -0.22 -0.96
N LEU A 191 10.01 -1.20 -0.43
CA LEU A 191 9.93 -1.44 1.01
C LEU A 191 11.31 -1.55 1.69
N PRO A 192 12.30 -2.31 1.18
CA PRO A 192 13.63 -2.37 1.79
C PRO A 192 14.37 -1.04 1.88
N GLU A 193 14.14 -0.13 0.92
CA GLU A 193 14.79 1.18 0.87
C GLU A 193 14.14 2.17 1.85
N GLN A 194 12.80 2.19 1.94
CA GLN A 194 12.11 3.11 2.85
C GLN A 194 11.94 2.58 4.28
N ASN A 195 12.09 1.26 4.46
CA ASN A 195 12.10 0.61 5.76
C ASN A 195 13.31 -0.35 5.84
N PRO A 196 14.55 0.18 5.86
CA PRO A 196 15.75 -0.64 5.97
C PRO A 196 15.76 -1.32 7.34
N LEU A 197 15.70 -2.65 7.34
CA LEU A 197 15.61 -3.44 8.57
C LEU A 197 16.92 -3.37 9.41
N GLY A 198 18.08 -3.03 8.83
CA GLY A 198 19.34 -2.93 9.57
C GLY A 198 19.71 -4.23 10.30
N GLU A 199 20.33 -4.14 11.49
CA GLU A 199 20.60 -5.28 12.41
C GLU A 199 19.33 -5.81 13.11
N ARG A 200 18.13 -5.36 12.73
CA ARG A 200 16.89 -5.73 13.40
C ARG A 200 16.38 -7.03 12.81
N ASP A 201 16.24 -8.03 13.65
CA ASP A 201 15.63 -9.28 13.26
C ASP A 201 14.09 -9.13 13.25
N ALA A 202 13.51 -9.12 12.05
CA ALA A 202 12.07 -8.98 11.86
C ALA A 202 11.29 -10.15 12.49
N GLU A 203 11.94 -11.31 12.62
CA GLU A 203 11.37 -12.50 13.24
C GLU A 203 11.27 -12.31 14.76
N LEU A 204 12.36 -11.82 15.39
CA LEU A 204 12.39 -11.49 16.81
C LEU A 204 11.36 -10.39 17.19
N TYR A 205 11.19 -9.38 16.34
CA TYR A 205 10.20 -8.33 16.59
C TYR A 205 8.75 -8.85 16.49
N ARG A 206 8.48 -9.74 15.53
CA ARG A 206 7.17 -10.38 15.37
C ARG A 206 6.85 -11.26 16.58
N ASP A 207 7.84 -12.00 17.08
CA ASP A 207 7.69 -12.87 18.24
C ASP A 207 7.44 -12.07 19.54
N VAL A 208 8.12 -10.94 19.71
CA VAL A 208 8.01 -10.12 20.93
C VAL A 208 6.74 -9.26 20.95
N HIS A 209 6.34 -8.69 19.81
CA HIS A 209 5.24 -7.72 19.75
C HIS A 209 3.99 -8.22 19.04
N GLY A 210 4.01 -9.43 18.48
CA GLY A 210 2.89 -10.02 17.73
C GLY A 210 2.52 -9.26 16.47
N ARG A 211 3.39 -8.36 15.97
CA ARG A 211 3.11 -7.48 14.83
C ARG A 211 4.19 -7.58 13.77
N ASP A 212 3.74 -7.68 12.52
CA ASP A 212 4.63 -7.66 11.36
C ASP A 212 4.96 -6.21 10.98
N LEU A 213 6.23 -5.82 11.23
CA LEU A 213 6.75 -4.47 10.97
C LEU A 213 6.58 -4.05 9.50
N GLN A 214 6.77 -4.98 8.56
CA GLN A 214 6.66 -4.69 7.14
C GLN A 214 5.21 -4.44 6.74
N ARG A 215 4.26 -5.21 7.30
CA ARG A 215 2.83 -4.99 7.10
C ARG A 215 2.36 -3.65 7.67
N GLY A 216 2.83 -3.29 8.87
CA GLY A 216 2.52 -1.99 9.48
C GLY A 216 2.96 -0.82 8.61
N PHE A 217 4.21 -0.85 8.13
CA PHE A 217 4.74 0.15 7.22
C PHE A 217 3.93 0.23 5.91
N ALA A 218 3.62 -0.92 5.31
CA ALA A 218 2.86 -0.98 4.06
C ALA A 218 1.43 -0.43 4.21
N ALA A 219 0.76 -0.69 5.33
CA ALA A 219 -0.57 -0.15 5.61
C ALA A 219 -0.55 1.39 5.68
N GLU A 220 0.45 1.96 6.34
CA GLU A 220 0.57 3.42 6.41
C GLU A 220 1.01 4.04 5.08
N ALA A 221 1.85 3.36 4.30
CA ALA A 221 2.23 3.78 2.95
C ALA A 221 1.00 3.87 2.05
N LEU A 222 0.11 2.87 2.11
CA LEU A 222 -1.10 2.84 1.31
C LEU A 222 -2.02 4.04 1.59
N LEU A 223 -2.15 4.45 2.87
CA LEU A 223 -2.90 5.65 3.26
C LEU A 223 -2.33 6.97 2.69
N ARG A 224 -1.08 6.96 2.20
CA ARG A 224 -0.41 8.12 1.55
C ARG A 224 -0.34 7.98 0.03
N ASP A 225 -1.13 7.10 -0.56
CA ASP A 225 -1.08 6.77 -1.99
C ASP A 225 0.29 6.22 -2.39
N GLU A 226 0.87 5.36 -1.56
CA GLU A 226 2.12 4.67 -1.85
C GLU A 226 1.91 3.15 -1.79
N LEU A 227 2.27 2.45 -2.87
CA LEU A 227 2.24 1.00 -2.93
C LEU A 227 3.65 0.44 -2.80
N ALA A 228 3.89 -0.31 -1.72
CA ALA A 228 5.21 -0.79 -1.35
C ALA A 228 5.53 -2.13 -2.01
N SER A 229 6.60 -2.18 -2.81
CA SER A 229 7.12 -3.42 -3.39
C SER A 229 8.15 -4.06 -2.46
N THR A 230 8.18 -5.39 -2.41
CA THR A 230 9.19 -6.14 -1.64
C THR A 230 10.56 -6.17 -2.30
N LEU A 231 10.69 -5.64 -3.52
CA LEU A 231 11.96 -5.56 -4.24
C LEU A 231 12.83 -4.42 -3.71
N ASP A 232 14.15 -4.56 -3.79
CA ASP A 232 15.08 -3.44 -3.59
C ASP A 232 14.92 -2.36 -4.67
N VAL A 233 15.42 -1.15 -4.38
CA VAL A 233 15.23 0.03 -5.22
C VAL A 233 15.78 -0.17 -6.64
N ARG A 234 16.94 -0.81 -6.81
CA ARG A 234 17.57 -0.99 -8.12
C ARG A 234 16.78 -1.98 -8.96
N GLN A 235 16.36 -3.09 -8.36
CA GLN A 235 15.52 -4.07 -9.03
C GLN A 235 14.15 -3.51 -9.38
N LEU A 236 13.52 -2.77 -8.47
CA LEU A 236 12.22 -2.16 -8.69
C LEU A 236 12.28 -1.17 -9.86
N GLU A 237 13.26 -0.25 -9.86
CA GLU A 237 13.42 0.73 -10.94
C GLU A 237 13.69 0.07 -12.29
N ALA A 238 14.57 -0.93 -12.35
CA ALA A 238 14.85 -1.65 -13.59
C ALA A 238 13.59 -2.31 -14.16
N ARG A 239 12.81 -3.02 -13.32
CA ARG A 239 11.57 -3.68 -13.76
C ARG A 239 10.50 -2.69 -14.18
N LEU A 240 10.39 -1.55 -13.51
CA LEU A 240 9.44 -0.49 -13.87
C LEU A 240 9.79 0.16 -15.21
N ILE A 241 11.08 0.40 -15.47
CA ILE A 241 11.55 0.92 -16.77
C ILE A 241 11.24 -0.07 -17.89
N ASP A 242 11.55 -1.35 -17.69
CA ASP A 242 11.29 -2.40 -18.68
C ASP A 242 9.79 -2.54 -18.96
N LEU A 243 8.95 -2.58 -17.92
CA LEU A 243 7.49 -2.62 -18.06
C LEU A 243 6.97 -1.38 -18.76
N TYR A 244 7.43 -0.19 -18.40
CA TYR A 244 7.01 1.06 -19.04
C TYR A 244 7.32 1.08 -20.54
N ARG A 245 8.52 0.60 -20.94
CA ARG A 245 8.90 0.48 -22.35
C ARG A 245 8.04 -0.55 -23.08
N GLN A 246 7.85 -1.72 -22.48
CA GLN A 246 7.06 -2.79 -23.07
C GLN A 246 5.62 -2.36 -23.31
N VAL A 247 4.95 -1.78 -22.31
CA VAL A 247 3.55 -1.36 -22.40
C VAL A 247 3.36 -0.28 -23.48
N ARG A 248 4.33 0.64 -23.63
CA ARG A 248 4.27 1.63 -24.71
C ARG A 248 4.45 1.02 -26.09
N ASN A 249 5.30 0.01 -26.23
CA ASN A 249 5.47 -0.71 -27.49
C ASN A 249 4.21 -1.52 -27.82
N ASP A 250 3.69 -2.28 -26.85
CA ASP A 250 2.47 -3.08 -27.01
C ASP A 250 1.28 -2.20 -27.40
N PHE A 251 1.15 -1.01 -26.80
CA PHE A 251 0.12 -0.06 -27.15
C PHE A 251 0.31 0.54 -28.55
N ALA A 252 1.54 0.83 -28.96
CA ALA A 252 1.84 1.35 -30.29
C ALA A 252 1.60 0.31 -31.41
N GLU A 253 1.85 -0.97 -31.13
CA GLU A 253 1.68 -2.06 -32.10
C GLU A 253 0.24 -2.59 -32.14
N GLY A 254 -0.38 -2.79 -30.98
CA GLY A 254 -1.65 -3.49 -30.82
C GLY A 254 -2.82 -2.63 -30.35
N GLY A 255 -2.59 -1.38 -29.95
CA GLY A 255 -3.64 -0.45 -29.50
C GLY A 255 -4.36 -0.86 -28.20
N ALA A 256 -3.88 -1.91 -27.51
CA ALA A 256 -4.54 -2.49 -26.34
C ALA A 256 -3.67 -2.36 -25.08
N ASN A 257 -4.30 -2.22 -23.92
CA ASN A 257 -3.60 -2.21 -22.65
C ASN A 257 -3.15 -3.63 -22.27
N THR A 258 -1.85 -3.79 -22.02
CA THR A 258 -1.24 -5.06 -21.58
C THR A 258 -0.79 -5.04 -20.12
N LEU A 259 -1.05 -3.93 -19.40
CA LEU A 259 -0.65 -3.76 -18.00
C LEU A 259 -1.84 -3.88 -17.04
N PHE A 260 -1.71 -4.82 -16.10
CA PHE A 260 -2.72 -5.12 -15.10
C PHE A 260 -2.07 -5.28 -13.73
N LEU A 261 -2.76 -4.80 -12.68
CA LEU A 261 -2.56 -5.29 -11.32
C LEU A 261 -3.28 -6.63 -11.18
N ALA A 262 -2.52 -7.65 -10.82
CA ALA A 262 -3.06 -8.95 -10.46
C ALA A 262 -3.42 -8.97 -8.97
N VAL A 263 -4.72 -9.11 -8.69
CA VAL A 263 -5.29 -9.14 -7.33
C VAL A 263 -5.77 -10.54 -7.01
N GLY A 264 -5.30 -11.09 -5.89
CA GLY A 264 -5.61 -12.44 -5.46
C GLY A 264 -5.00 -13.50 -6.38
N PHE A 265 -4.68 -14.67 -5.81
CA PHE A 265 -4.14 -15.78 -6.59
C PHE A 265 -4.75 -17.09 -6.13
N LEU A 266 -5.33 -17.85 -7.07
CA LEU A 266 -5.65 -19.25 -6.83
C LEU A 266 -4.37 -20.07 -6.89
N ARG A 267 -4.05 -20.76 -5.79
CA ARG A 267 -2.99 -21.76 -5.78
C ARG A 267 -3.60 -23.12 -6.11
N TRP A 268 -3.10 -23.77 -7.15
CA TRP A 268 -3.64 -25.03 -7.63
C TRP A 268 -2.53 -26.03 -7.96
N LYS A 269 -2.87 -27.31 -7.99
CA LYS A 269 -1.97 -28.41 -8.35
C LYS A 269 -2.66 -29.28 -9.39
N LYS A 270 -1.89 -29.87 -10.31
CA LYS A 270 -2.43 -30.83 -11.29
C LYS A 270 -2.98 -32.09 -10.63
N LYS A 271 -2.32 -32.53 -9.57
CA LYS A 271 -2.76 -33.62 -8.72
C LYS A 271 -2.46 -33.26 -7.26
N PRO A 272 -3.27 -33.69 -6.29
CA PRO A 272 -3.06 -33.35 -4.88
C PRO A 272 -1.66 -33.70 -4.37
N GLU A 273 -1.09 -34.80 -4.88
CA GLU A 273 0.19 -35.40 -4.44
C GLU A 273 1.41 -34.69 -5.04
N HIS A 274 1.23 -33.84 -6.04
CA HIS A 274 2.36 -33.11 -6.63
C HIS A 274 2.88 -32.04 -5.65
N GLU A 275 4.20 -31.97 -5.49
CA GLU A 275 4.84 -30.90 -4.69
C GLU A 275 4.72 -29.54 -5.38
N LEU A 276 4.77 -29.52 -6.71
CA LEU A 276 4.73 -28.31 -7.50
C LEU A 276 3.31 -27.70 -7.51
N SER A 277 3.17 -26.51 -6.93
CA SER A 277 1.95 -25.70 -7.00
C SER A 277 2.08 -24.55 -7.99
N TYR A 278 1.03 -24.30 -8.76
CA TYR A 278 0.90 -23.17 -9.67
C TYR A 278 0.05 -22.08 -9.05
N ARG A 279 0.17 -20.85 -9.56
CA ARG A 279 -0.62 -19.69 -9.13
C ARG A 279 -1.28 -19.04 -10.34
N ALA A 280 -2.57 -18.78 -10.27
CA ALA A 280 -3.32 -18.05 -11.29
C ALA A 280 -3.92 -16.80 -10.66
N PRO A 281 -3.75 -15.59 -11.23
CA PRO A 281 -4.39 -14.39 -10.71
C PRO A 281 -5.91 -14.53 -10.79
N LEU A 282 -6.62 -13.99 -9.81
CA LEU A 282 -8.10 -14.02 -9.77
C LEU A 282 -8.67 -12.81 -10.50
N LEU A 283 -8.34 -11.61 -10.04
CA LEU A 283 -8.81 -10.34 -10.56
C LEU A 283 -7.68 -9.60 -11.28
N LEU A 284 -7.98 -9.02 -12.43
CA LEU A 284 -7.08 -8.22 -13.23
C LEU A 284 -7.62 -6.79 -13.29
N VAL A 285 -6.97 -5.87 -12.58
CA VAL A 285 -7.33 -4.45 -12.59
C VAL A 285 -6.43 -3.72 -13.59
N PRO A 286 -6.96 -3.17 -14.68
CA PRO A 286 -6.15 -2.52 -15.69
C PRO A 286 -5.61 -1.18 -15.17
N VAL A 287 -4.30 -0.96 -15.35
CA VAL A 287 -3.64 0.25 -14.85
C VAL A 287 -2.71 0.85 -15.88
N ARG A 288 -2.51 2.18 -15.79
CA ARG A 288 -1.50 2.93 -16.54
C ARG A 288 -0.29 3.18 -15.66
N LEU A 289 0.89 3.02 -16.24
CA LEU A 289 2.16 3.35 -15.58
C LEU A 289 2.65 4.71 -16.07
N GLU A 290 2.72 5.68 -15.17
CA GLU A 290 3.06 7.08 -15.46
C GLU A 290 4.35 7.52 -14.78
N ARG A 291 5.06 8.45 -15.43
CA ARG A 291 6.24 9.12 -14.89
C ARG A 291 6.40 10.49 -15.51
N ARG A 292 6.58 11.54 -14.69
CA ARG A 292 6.71 12.93 -15.18
C ARG A 292 8.05 13.23 -15.87
N SER A 293 9.13 12.60 -15.41
CA SER A 293 10.49 12.76 -15.96
C SER A 293 11.33 11.52 -15.73
N ALA A 294 12.48 11.40 -16.39
CA ALA A 294 13.42 10.30 -16.18
C ALA A 294 14.05 10.23 -14.77
N SER A 295 13.81 11.22 -13.91
CA SER A 295 14.23 11.25 -12.50
C SER A 295 13.05 11.13 -11.51
N SER A 296 11.80 11.30 -11.97
CA SER A 296 10.61 11.21 -11.10
C SER A 296 10.36 9.78 -10.63
N ARG A 297 9.56 9.56 -9.57
CA ARG A 297 9.09 8.21 -9.24
C ARG A 297 7.96 7.78 -10.19
N PHE A 298 7.82 6.48 -10.39
CA PHE A 298 6.69 5.91 -11.13
C PHE A 298 5.42 5.94 -10.28
N THR A 299 4.30 6.13 -10.95
CA THR A 299 2.96 6.14 -10.38
C THR A 299 2.06 5.25 -11.21
N ILE A 300 1.14 4.54 -10.59
CA ILE A 300 0.06 3.84 -11.27
C ILE A 300 -1.24 4.62 -11.14
N ARG A 301 -2.04 4.57 -12.19
CA ARG A 301 -3.42 5.08 -12.22
C ARG A 301 -4.31 4.01 -12.83
N PHE A 302 -5.61 4.10 -12.53
CA PHE A 302 -6.59 3.29 -13.21
C PHE A 302 -6.59 3.54 -14.73
N HIS A 303 -6.71 2.47 -15.51
CA HIS A 303 -6.94 2.55 -16.95
C HIS A 303 -8.44 2.60 -17.22
N GLU A 304 -8.88 3.19 -18.32
CA GLU A 304 -10.32 3.25 -18.69
C GLU A 304 -10.98 1.90 -19.00
N ASP A 305 -10.21 0.81 -18.97
CA ASP A 305 -10.74 -0.53 -19.23
C ASP A 305 -11.38 -1.06 -17.95
N GLU A 306 -12.37 -1.94 -18.08
CA GLU A 306 -13.03 -2.53 -16.93
C GLU A 306 -12.16 -3.61 -16.25
N PRO A 307 -12.14 -3.67 -14.90
CA PRO A 307 -11.56 -4.78 -14.17
C PRO A 307 -12.24 -6.09 -14.54
N ARG A 308 -11.47 -7.17 -14.65
CA ARG A 308 -11.99 -8.47 -15.11
C ARG A 308 -11.49 -9.62 -14.27
N PHE A 309 -12.37 -10.59 -14.03
CA PHE A 309 -11.92 -11.89 -13.56
C PHE A 309 -11.09 -12.58 -14.64
N ASN A 310 -10.15 -13.42 -14.24
CA ASN A 310 -9.34 -14.19 -15.15
C ASN A 310 -10.17 -15.24 -15.91
N ALA A 311 -10.65 -14.86 -17.09
CA ALA A 311 -11.45 -15.74 -17.96
C ALA A 311 -10.71 -17.03 -18.37
N THR A 312 -9.39 -16.98 -18.48
CA THR A 312 -8.58 -18.18 -18.77
C THR A 312 -8.67 -19.17 -17.62
N LEU A 313 -8.61 -18.67 -16.37
CA LEU A 313 -8.79 -19.50 -15.19
C LEU A 313 -10.20 -20.10 -15.11
N LEU A 314 -11.25 -19.33 -15.40
CA LEU A 314 -12.63 -19.84 -15.42
C LEU A 314 -12.78 -21.00 -16.41
N GLN A 315 -12.27 -20.84 -17.62
CA GLN A 315 -12.31 -21.90 -18.64
C GLN A 315 -11.44 -23.11 -18.29
N PHE A 316 -10.29 -22.88 -17.66
CA PHE A 316 -9.44 -23.96 -17.16
C PHE A 316 -10.13 -24.79 -16.08
N LEU A 317 -10.76 -24.13 -15.09
CA LEU A 317 -11.50 -24.79 -14.02
C LEU A 317 -12.70 -25.57 -14.55
N GLU A 318 -13.44 -24.99 -15.49
CA GLU A 318 -14.57 -25.66 -16.14
C GLU A 318 -14.12 -26.91 -16.91
N ARG A 319 -13.02 -26.84 -17.67
CA ARG A 319 -12.59 -27.96 -18.53
C ARG A 319 -11.86 -29.07 -17.79
N GLU A 320 -10.98 -28.71 -16.85
CA GLU A 320 -10.11 -29.69 -16.18
C GLU A 320 -10.69 -30.22 -14.88
N PHE A 321 -11.62 -29.47 -14.25
CA PHE A 321 -12.20 -29.82 -12.96
C PHE A 321 -13.73 -29.86 -12.97
N GLU A 322 -14.38 -29.58 -14.10
CA GLU A 322 -15.85 -29.48 -14.21
C GLU A 322 -16.45 -28.43 -13.24
N LEU A 323 -15.63 -27.46 -12.81
CA LEU A 323 -16.02 -26.42 -11.87
C LEU A 323 -16.42 -25.15 -12.61
N ARG A 324 -17.69 -24.81 -12.53
CA ARG A 324 -18.26 -23.61 -13.14
C ARG A 324 -18.47 -22.53 -12.11
N LEU A 325 -18.00 -21.33 -12.44
CA LEU A 325 -18.16 -20.14 -11.62
C LEU A 325 -18.87 -19.06 -12.45
N PRO A 326 -20.17 -19.25 -12.76
CA PRO A 326 -20.92 -18.33 -13.61
C PRO A 326 -21.00 -16.91 -13.04
N GLN A 327 -20.92 -16.75 -11.72
CA GLN A 327 -20.94 -15.47 -11.02
C GLN A 327 -19.75 -14.54 -11.36
N PHE A 328 -18.71 -15.05 -12.03
CA PHE A 328 -17.53 -14.27 -12.45
C PHE A 328 -17.36 -14.23 -13.97
N ALA A 329 -18.30 -14.80 -14.73
CA ALA A 329 -18.18 -14.92 -16.19
C ALA A 329 -18.47 -13.62 -16.94
N ASP A 330 -19.43 -12.84 -16.44
CA ASP A 330 -19.92 -11.61 -17.07
C ASP A 330 -19.62 -10.39 -16.18
N ASP A 331 -20.47 -10.11 -15.19
CA ASP A 331 -20.33 -8.95 -14.31
C ASP A 331 -19.65 -9.33 -12.98
N LEU A 332 -18.66 -8.53 -12.58
CA LEU A 332 -18.05 -8.65 -11.26
C LEU A 332 -19.01 -8.08 -10.18
N PRO A 333 -19.00 -8.63 -8.95
CA PRO A 333 -19.77 -8.04 -7.86
C PRO A 333 -19.29 -6.61 -7.60
N LEU A 334 -20.24 -5.71 -7.40
CA LEU A 334 -20.02 -4.28 -7.16
C LEU A 334 -20.45 -3.89 -5.75
N ASP A 335 -19.78 -2.87 -5.20
CA ASP A 335 -20.16 -2.16 -3.99
C ASP A 335 -20.41 -0.65 -4.28
N ASP A 336 -20.48 0.18 -3.24
CA ASP A 336 -20.72 1.63 -3.38
C ASP A 336 -19.54 2.38 -4.03
N SER A 337 -18.34 1.78 -4.07
CA SER A 337 -17.09 2.39 -4.52
C SER A 337 -16.57 1.82 -5.84
N GLY A 338 -17.06 0.67 -6.28
CA GLY A 338 -16.58 0.00 -7.48
C GLY A 338 -16.72 -1.50 -7.39
N ILE A 339 -15.60 -2.21 -7.57
CA ILE A 339 -15.55 -3.67 -7.53
C ILE A 339 -15.49 -4.14 -6.07
N ASP A 340 -16.41 -5.02 -5.66
CA ASP A 340 -16.40 -5.64 -4.33
C ASP A 340 -15.29 -6.71 -4.26
N VAL A 341 -14.05 -6.25 -4.09
CA VAL A 341 -12.86 -7.10 -3.97
C VAL A 341 -12.99 -8.10 -2.82
N PRO A 342 -13.47 -7.73 -1.61
CA PRO A 342 -13.66 -8.68 -0.52
C PRO A 342 -14.54 -9.86 -0.91
N ARG A 343 -15.67 -9.62 -1.60
CA ARG A 343 -16.59 -10.67 -2.04
C ARG A 343 -16.04 -11.55 -3.16
N ILE A 344 -15.12 -11.04 -3.98
CA ILE A 344 -14.41 -11.85 -4.99
C ILE A 344 -13.39 -12.79 -4.33
N LEU A 345 -12.78 -12.36 -3.22
CA LEU A 345 -11.70 -13.09 -2.55
C LEU A 345 -12.18 -13.99 -1.40
N SER A 346 -13.42 -13.84 -0.93
CA SER A 346 -14.09 -14.71 0.06
C SER A 346 -14.58 -16.00 -0.56
#